data_AF-A0A8H7DB61-F1
#
_entry.id   AF-A0A8H7DB61-F1
#
_cell.length_a   1.000
_cell.length_b   1.000
_cell.length_c   1.000
_cell.angle_alpha   90.00
_cell.angle_beta   90.00
_cell.angle_gamma   90.00
#
_symmetry.space_group_name_H-M   'P 1'
#
loop_
_entity.id
_entity.type
_entity.pdbx_description
1 polymer ?
#
loop_
_entity_poly.entity_id
_entity_poly.type
_entity_poly.pdbx_seq_one_letter_code
_entity_poly.pdbx_strand_id
1 'polypeptide(L)'
;MPPKKVKAPKEENVSLGPPGSGRNGSSFLLLTLLSSILIHLFLQLVFGVAHIFASFNDTFVHVTDLSGKETISRVTGGMKVKADRDESSPYAAMLAAQDVAARCKEVGITALHIKIRATGGTGTKTPGPGGQSALRALARAGMSIGRIEDVTPVPTDCTRRKGGRRGRRL
;
A
#
# COMPACT_ATOMS: atom_id res chain seq x y z
N MET A 1 -6.46 9.59 -38.07
CA MET A 1 -7.44 10.48 -37.40
C MET A 1 -6.99 10.66 -35.95
N PRO A 2 -6.70 11.89 -35.50
CA PRO A 2 -6.38 12.15 -34.09
C PRO A 2 -7.66 12.11 -33.22
N PRO A 3 -7.59 11.64 -31.96
CA PRO A 3 -8.75 11.59 -31.08
C PRO A 3 -9.23 12.99 -30.68
N LYS A 4 -10.55 13.19 -30.71
CA LYS A 4 -11.24 14.43 -30.35
C LYS A 4 -10.97 14.78 -28.87
N LYS A 5 -10.50 16.00 -28.60
CA LYS A 5 -10.36 16.56 -27.25
C LYS A 5 -11.74 16.67 -26.60
N VAL A 6 -12.00 15.86 -25.59
CA VAL A 6 -13.15 16.03 -24.68
C VAL A 6 -12.84 17.23 -23.78
N LYS A 7 -13.73 18.23 -23.81
CA LYS A 7 -13.63 19.45 -23.01
C LYS A 7 -13.92 19.09 -21.55
N ALA A 8 -12.95 19.30 -20.66
CA ALA A 8 -13.16 19.17 -19.23
C ALA A 8 -14.27 20.13 -18.75
N PRO A 9 -15.12 19.74 -17.79
CA PRO A 9 -16.08 20.66 -17.20
C PRO A 9 -15.34 21.79 -16.47
N LYS A 10 -15.84 23.02 -16.64
CA LYS A 10 -15.29 24.23 -16.02
C LYS A 10 -15.41 24.10 -14.51
N GLU A 11 -14.30 24.25 -13.79
CA GLU A 11 -14.32 24.54 -12.36
C GLU A 11 -14.98 25.91 -12.17
N GLU A 12 -16.18 25.90 -11.59
CA GLU A 12 -16.85 27.10 -11.13
C GLU A 12 -16.15 27.54 -9.85
N ASN A 13 -15.25 28.52 -9.98
CA ASN A 13 -14.65 29.22 -8.86
C ASN A 13 -15.74 29.96 -8.09
N VAL A 14 -16.29 29.32 -7.06
CA VAL A 14 -17.00 30.03 -6.00
C VAL A 14 -15.96 30.83 -5.23
N SER A 15 -15.86 32.12 -5.55
CA SER A 15 -15.08 33.07 -4.79
C SER A 15 -15.61 33.12 -3.35
N LEU A 16 -14.89 32.46 -2.43
CA LEU A 16 -15.04 32.68 -1.00
C LEU A 16 -14.65 34.14 -0.73
N GLY A 17 -15.64 35.00 -0.49
CA GLY A 17 -15.40 36.34 0.03
C GLY A 17 -14.65 36.27 1.37
N PRO A 18 -13.91 37.33 1.76
CA PRO A 18 -13.17 37.33 3.01
C PRO A 18 -14.13 37.12 4.20
N PRO A 19 -13.75 36.30 5.20
CA PRO A 19 -14.62 36.02 6.33
C PRO A 19 -14.93 37.30 7.09
N GLY A 20 -16.24 37.58 7.23
CA GLY A 20 -16.76 38.73 7.95
C GLY A 20 -16.28 38.75 9.41
N SER A 21 -15.69 39.88 9.79
CA SER A 21 -15.31 40.23 11.14
C SER A 21 -16.53 40.44 12.02
N GLY A 22 -16.86 39.48 12.88
CA GLY A 22 -17.85 39.73 13.94
C GLY A 22 -18.50 38.49 14.52
N ARG A 23 -17.87 37.92 15.55
CA ARG A 23 -18.44 37.39 16.81
C ARG A 23 -17.43 36.44 17.47
N ASN A 24 -16.84 36.91 18.57
CA ASN A 24 -16.17 36.16 19.64
C ASN A 24 -14.93 35.34 19.26
N GLY A 25 -13.76 35.99 19.24
CA GLY A 25 -12.46 35.37 18.99
C GLY A 25 -12.03 34.30 20.02
N SER A 26 -12.62 34.26 21.22
CA SER A 26 -12.32 33.25 22.24
C SER A 26 -12.97 31.89 21.96
N SER A 27 -14.20 31.87 21.47
CA SER A 27 -14.92 30.63 21.12
C SER A 27 -14.36 29.94 19.87
N PHE A 28 -13.83 30.71 18.90
CA PHE A 28 -13.23 30.15 17.69
C PHE A 28 -11.85 29.51 17.99
N LEU A 29 -11.07 30.13 18.88
CA LEU A 29 -9.81 29.56 19.38
C LEU A 29 -10.06 28.32 20.23
N LEU A 30 -11.09 28.31 21.09
CA LEU A 30 -11.46 27.13 21.87
C LEU A 30 -11.97 25.99 21.00
N LEU A 31 -12.80 26.23 19.98
CA LEU A 31 -13.23 25.17 19.05
C LEU A 31 -12.08 24.62 18.20
N THR A 32 -11.15 25.47 17.75
CA THR A 32 -9.98 25.02 16.98
C THR A 32 -8.93 24.32 17.85
N LEU A 33 -8.77 24.73 19.11
CA LEU A 33 -7.93 24.03 20.08
C LEU A 33 -8.57 22.72 20.53
N LEU A 34 -9.88 22.68 20.78
CA LEU A 34 -10.61 21.45 21.10
C LEU A 34 -10.62 20.49 19.93
N SER A 35 -10.78 20.95 18.69
CA SER A 35 -10.63 20.08 17.52
C SER A 35 -9.18 19.63 17.34
N SER A 36 -8.18 20.48 17.57
CA SER A 36 -6.76 20.08 17.52
C SER A 36 -6.38 19.07 18.60
N ILE A 37 -6.88 19.26 19.83
CA ILE A 37 -6.68 18.35 20.96
C ILE A 37 -7.43 17.02 20.73
N LEU A 38 -8.65 17.06 20.19
CA LEU A 38 -9.45 15.88 19.89
C LEU A 38 -8.92 15.10 18.67
N ILE A 39 -8.31 15.78 17.69
CA ILE A 39 -7.52 15.15 16.61
C ILE A 39 -6.25 14.50 17.18
N HIS A 40 -5.57 15.15 18.13
CA HIS A 40 -4.37 14.59 18.77
C HIS A 40 -4.66 13.42 19.73
N LEU A 41 -5.79 13.42 20.43
CA LEU A 41 -6.13 12.40 21.43
C LEU A 41 -6.72 11.12 20.82
N PHE A 42 -7.29 11.19 19.61
CA PHE A 42 -8.03 10.06 19.01
C PHE A 42 -7.19 9.20 18.04
N LEU A 43 -5.99 9.65 17.66
CA LEU A 43 -5.10 8.92 16.76
C LEU A 43 -4.18 7.97 17.54
N GLN A 44 -4.78 7.01 18.25
CA GLN A 44 -4.02 5.87 18.70
C GLN A 44 -3.67 5.02 17.47
N LEU A 45 -2.43 5.16 17.00
CA LEU A 45 -1.95 4.41 15.85
C LEU A 45 -1.75 2.94 16.24
N VAL A 46 -2.63 2.08 15.75
CA VAL A 46 -2.50 0.63 15.89
C VAL A 46 -1.65 0.14 14.73
N PHE A 47 -0.49 -0.42 15.07
CA PHE A 47 0.48 -0.92 14.10
C PHE A 47 0.25 -2.39 13.77
N GLY A 48 0.17 -2.69 12.48
CA GLY A 48 0.30 -4.05 11.94
C GLY A 48 1.56 -4.20 11.09
N VAL A 49 1.81 -5.40 10.59
CA VAL A 49 2.92 -5.69 9.66
C VAL A 49 2.35 -6.15 8.32
N ALA A 50 2.67 -5.43 7.26
CA ALA A 50 2.35 -5.78 5.88
C ALA A 50 3.54 -6.47 5.22
N HIS A 51 3.43 -7.78 5.06
CA HIS A 51 4.33 -8.60 4.26
C HIS A 51 3.92 -8.52 2.79
N ILE A 52 4.71 -7.81 2.00
CA ILE A 52 4.52 -7.69 0.55
C ILE A 52 5.48 -8.65 -0.14
N PHE A 53 4.95 -9.76 -0.66
CA PHE A 53 5.74 -10.68 -1.47
C PHE A 53 5.57 -10.33 -2.95
N ALA A 54 6.63 -9.85 -3.58
CA ALA A 54 6.64 -9.45 -4.98
C ALA A 54 7.52 -10.41 -5.79
N SER A 55 6.89 -11.31 -6.53
CA SER A 55 7.56 -12.18 -7.49
C SER A 55 7.29 -11.71 -8.92
N PHE A 56 7.99 -12.31 -9.89
CA PHE A 56 7.74 -12.03 -11.31
C PHE A 56 6.45 -12.65 -11.84
N ASN A 57 5.82 -13.56 -11.07
CA ASN A 57 4.62 -14.27 -11.51
C ASN A 57 3.38 -13.81 -10.75
N ASP A 58 3.50 -13.49 -9.45
CA ASP A 58 2.39 -13.01 -8.63
C ASP A 58 2.87 -12.06 -7.51
N THR A 59 1.93 -11.33 -6.93
CA THR A 59 2.12 -10.40 -5.82
C THR A 59 1.17 -10.72 -4.67
N PHE A 60 1.68 -10.77 -3.46
CA PHE A 60 0.90 -11.03 -2.26
C PHE A 60 0.98 -9.83 -1.34
N VAL A 61 -0.18 -9.40 -0.87
CA VAL A 61 -0.29 -8.41 0.20
C VAL A 61 -0.89 -9.14 1.40
N HIS A 62 -0.05 -9.35 2.41
CA HIS A 62 -0.41 -10.10 3.61
C HIS A 62 -0.18 -9.24 4.85
N VAL A 63 -1.25 -8.97 5.60
CA VAL A 63 -1.19 -8.17 6.81
C VAL A 63 -1.37 -9.07 8.03
N THR A 64 -0.46 -8.91 8.99
CA THR A 64 -0.43 -9.63 10.25
C THR A 64 -0.35 -8.68 11.43
N ASP A 65 -0.49 -9.25 12.61
CA ASP A 65 -0.10 -8.62 13.87
C ASP A 65 1.43 -8.39 13.95
N LEU A 66 1.89 -7.72 15.00
CA LEU A 66 3.31 -7.43 15.24
C LEU A 66 4.14 -8.70 15.52
N SER A 67 3.55 -9.74 16.12
CA SER A 67 4.23 -11.04 16.30
C SER A 67 4.39 -11.79 14.97
N GLY A 68 3.59 -11.45 13.95
CA GLY A 68 3.59 -12.13 12.65
C GLY A 68 2.97 -13.52 12.67
N LYS A 69 2.21 -13.87 13.73
CA LYS A 69 1.58 -15.19 13.89
C LYS A 69 0.13 -15.17 13.44
N GLU A 70 -0.59 -14.10 13.73
CA GLU A 70 -2.01 -13.98 13.42
C GLU A 70 -2.20 -13.16 12.15
N THR A 71 -2.99 -13.73 11.23
CA THR A 71 -3.21 -13.15 9.91
C THR A 71 -4.52 -12.40 9.87
N ILE A 72 -4.47 -11.12 9.54
CA ILE A 72 -5.63 -10.23 9.52
C ILE A 72 -6.26 -10.24 8.13
N SER A 73 -5.43 -10.08 7.11
CA SER A 73 -5.88 -10.19 5.73
C SER A 73 -4.80 -10.70 4.80
N ARG A 74 -5.21 -11.51 3.83
CA ARG A 74 -4.36 -12.01 2.76
C ARG A 74 -5.07 -11.84 1.44
N VAL A 75 -4.45 -11.14 0.51
CA VAL A 75 -4.95 -10.96 -0.86
C VAL A 75 -3.79 -11.09 -1.82
N THR A 76 -4.02 -11.74 -2.96
CA THR A 76 -3.03 -11.89 -4.02
C THR A 76 -3.46 -11.15 -5.28
N GLY A 77 -2.52 -10.90 -6.18
CA GLY A 77 -2.80 -10.33 -7.50
C GLY A 77 -3.71 -11.24 -8.32
N GLY A 78 -3.46 -12.56 -8.29
CA GLY A 78 -4.31 -13.56 -8.95
C GLY A 78 -5.74 -13.65 -8.42
N MET A 79 -6.02 -13.23 -7.18
CA MET A 79 -7.42 -13.12 -6.70
C MET A 79 -8.20 -11.99 -7.38
N LYS A 80 -7.52 -11.01 -7.98
CA LYS A 80 -8.14 -9.82 -8.59
C LYS A 80 -8.22 -9.88 -10.10
N VAL A 81 -7.43 -10.76 -10.72
CA VAL A 81 -7.35 -10.86 -12.17
C VAL A 81 -7.55 -12.31 -12.59
N LYS A 82 -8.34 -12.55 -13.64
CA LYS A 82 -8.66 -13.90 -14.14
C LYS A 82 -7.59 -14.47 -15.08
N ALA A 83 -6.66 -13.64 -15.54
CA ALA A 83 -5.63 -14.02 -16.49
C ALA A 83 -4.31 -14.29 -15.77
N ASP A 84 -3.79 -15.51 -15.90
CA ASP A 84 -2.59 -15.99 -15.20
C ASP A 84 -1.34 -15.12 -15.45
N ARG A 85 -1.23 -14.54 -16.64
CA ARG A 85 -0.09 -13.67 -17.01
C ARG A 85 -0.09 -12.32 -16.28
N ASP A 86 -1.26 -11.88 -15.83
CA ASP A 86 -1.48 -10.54 -15.29
C ASP A 86 -1.50 -10.53 -13.75
N GLU A 87 -1.23 -11.67 -13.10
CA GLU A 87 -1.17 -11.80 -11.64
C GLU A 87 -0.06 -10.95 -11.00
N SER A 88 1.11 -10.87 -11.64
CA SER A 88 2.22 -9.99 -11.20
C SER A 88 2.05 -8.53 -11.59
N SER A 89 1.01 -8.21 -12.39
CA SER A 89 0.88 -6.88 -12.96
C SER A 89 0.76 -5.81 -11.87
N PRO A 90 1.30 -4.61 -12.10
CA PRO A 90 1.20 -3.52 -11.14
C PRO A 90 -0.26 -3.12 -10.87
N TYR A 91 -1.15 -3.36 -11.83
CA TYR A 91 -2.58 -3.11 -11.69
C TYR A 91 -3.24 -4.10 -10.72
N ALA A 92 -2.96 -5.41 -10.88
CA ALA A 92 -3.46 -6.44 -9.96
C ALA A 92 -2.99 -6.18 -8.52
N ALA A 93 -1.71 -5.84 -8.34
CA ALA A 93 -1.12 -5.52 -7.05
C ALA A 93 -1.78 -4.29 -6.37
N MET A 94 -2.12 -3.28 -7.16
CA MET A 94 -2.82 -2.09 -6.67
C MET A 94 -4.22 -2.42 -6.15
N LEU A 95 -5.00 -3.21 -6.91
CA LEU A 95 -6.33 -3.64 -6.49
C LEU A 95 -6.26 -4.50 -5.21
N ALA A 96 -5.32 -5.44 -5.15
CA ALA A 96 -5.11 -6.28 -3.97
C ALA A 96 -4.79 -5.44 -2.72
N ALA A 97 -3.93 -4.43 -2.86
CA ALA A 97 -3.56 -3.53 -1.77
C ALA A 97 -4.75 -2.65 -1.30
N GLN A 98 -5.60 -2.19 -2.22
CA GLN A 98 -6.79 -1.41 -1.86
C GLN A 98 -7.78 -2.23 -1.03
N ASP A 99 -8.02 -3.48 -1.42
CA ASP A 99 -8.94 -4.36 -0.68
C ASP A 99 -8.39 -4.75 0.70
N VAL A 100 -7.08 -4.97 0.80
CA VAL A 100 -6.41 -5.16 2.10
C VAL A 100 -6.57 -3.93 2.98
N ALA A 101 -6.35 -2.73 2.43
CA ALA A 101 -6.49 -1.49 3.18
C ALA A 101 -7.93 -1.28 3.68
N ALA A 102 -8.95 -1.62 2.88
CA ALA A 102 -10.34 -1.56 3.30
C ALA A 102 -10.60 -2.49 4.50
N ARG A 103 -10.16 -3.76 4.42
CA ARG A 103 -10.29 -4.72 5.53
C ARG A 103 -9.52 -4.29 6.78
N CYS A 104 -8.33 -3.71 6.61
CA CYS A 104 -7.54 -3.22 7.75
C CYS A 104 -8.26 -2.08 8.50
N LYS A 105 -8.97 -1.21 7.77
CA LYS A 105 -9.77 -0.14 8.37
C LYS A 105 -10.96 -0.67 9.15
N GLU A 106 -11.64 -1.71 8.64
CA GLU A 106 -12.75 -2.37 9.35
C GLU A 106 -12.28 -2.99 10.68
N VAL A 107 -11.06 -3.53 10.71
CA VAL A 107 -10.44 -4.11 11.90
C VAL A 107 -9.88 -3.04 12.86
N GLY A 108 -9.67 -1.80 12.39
CA GLY A 108 -9.15 -0.70 13.20
C GLY A 108 -7.63 -0.52 13.16
N ILE A 109 -6.94 -1.10 12.18
CA ILE A 109 -5.50 -0.89 11.96
C ILE A 109 -5.32 0.40 11.17
N THR A 110 -4.52 1.32 11.72
CA THR A 110 -4.31 2.65 11.15
C THR A 110 -2.90 2.84 10.60
N ALA A 111 -1.93 2.04 11.06
CA ALA A 111 -0.54 2.08 10.60
C ALA A 111 0.01 0.69 10.26
N LEU A 112 0.91 0.62 9.28
CA LEU A 112 1.53 -0.62 8.83
C LEU A 112 3.06 -0.48 8.70
N HIS A 113 3.79 -1.42 9.27
CA HIS A 113 5.19 -1.67 8.94
C HIS A 113 5.28 -2.53 7.68
N ILE A 114 6.08 -2.11 6.71
CA ILE A 114 6.15 -2.80 5.42
C ILE A 114 7.41 -3.65 5.38
N LYS A 115 7.22 -4.95 5.11
CA LYS A 115 8.29 -5.90 4.86
C LYS A 115 8.19 -6.36 3.41
N ILE A 116 9.06 -5.84 2.55
CA ILE A 116 9.12 -6.20 1.14
C ILE A 116 9.95 -7.47 1.00
N ARG A 117 9.46 -8.44 0.22
CA ARG A 117 10.13 -9.70 -0.02
C ARG A 117 10.06 -10.08 -1.50
N ALA A 118 11.20 -10.32 -2.13
CA ALA A 118 11.30 -11.05 -3.39
C ALA A 118 11.44 -12.57 -3.15
N THR A 119 11.42 -13.37 -4.22
CA THR A 119 11.58 -14.83 -4.15
C THR A 119 12.82 -15.24 -3.35
N GLY A 120 13.96 -14.59 -3.60
CA GLY A 120 15.22 -14.78 -2.88
C GLY A 120 15.74 -16.22 -2.92
N GLY A 121 16.63 -16.57 -1.99
CA GLY A 121 17.33 -17.84 -1.96
C GLY A 121 18.23 -18.01 -3.20
N THR A 122 18.05 -19.13 -3.92
CA THR A 122 18.67 -19.36 -5.22
C THR A 122 17.95 -18.66 -6.38
N GLY A 123 16.78 -18.09 -6.11
CA GLY A 123 15.94 -17.39 -7.09
C GLY A 123 16.37 -15.95 -7.30
N THR A 124 15.45 -15.16 -7.85
CA THR A 124 15.66 -13.72 -8.05
C THR A 124 15.56 -12.97 -6.72
N LYS A 125 16.58 -12.16 -6.44
CA LYS A 125 16.60 -11.26 -5.27
C LYS A 125 15.91 -9.92 -5.54
N THR A 126 15.76 -9.56 -6.82
CA THR A 126 15.04 -8.35 -7.22
C THR A 126 13.54 -8.53 -7.00
N PRO A 127 12.86 -7.59 -6.33
CA PRO A 127 11.41 -7.64 -6.16
C PRO A 127 10.72 -7.49 -7.52
N GLY A 128 9.60 -8.22 -7.67
CA GLY A 128 8.77 -8.18 -8.86
C GLY A 128 8.07 -6.82 -9.09
N PRO A 129 7.47 -6.64 -10.29
CA PRO A 129 6.96 -5.35 -10.74
C PRO A 129 5.83 -4.78 -9.87
N GLY A 130 4.99 -5.61 -9.25
CA GLY A 130 3.89 -5.11 -8.41
C GLY A 130 4.26 -4.77 -6.97
N GLY A 131 5.50 -4.97 -6.52
CA GLY A 131 5.91 -4.63 -5.15
C GLY A 131 5.81 -3.13 -4.84
N GLN A 132 6.37 -2.29 -5.71
CA GLN A 132 6.31 -0.82 -5.56
C GLN A 132 4.88 -0.29 -5.73
N SER A 133 4.11 -0.88 -6.64
CA SER A 133 2.72 -0.49 -6.89
C SER A 133 1.82 -0.78 -5.69
N ALA A 134 1.95 -1.96 -5.06
CA ALA A 134 1.22 -2.30 -3.84
C ALA A 134 1.54 -1.33 -2.69
N LEU A 135 2.83 -1.01 -2.47
CA LEU A 135 3.26 -0.05 -1.46
C LEU A 135 2.64 1.33 -1.68
N ARG A 136 2.71 1.83 -2.92
CA ARG A 136 2.09 3.12 -3.30
C ARG A 136 0.57 3.10 -3.13
N ALA A 137 -0.08 1.97 -3.43
CA ALA A 137 -1.52 1.83 -3.28
C ALA A 137 -1.96 1.85 -1.81
N LEU A 138 -1.21 1.20 -0.91
CA LEU A 138 -1.45 1.26 0.54
C LEU A 138 -1.32 2.69 1.08
N ALA A 139 -0.31 3.44 0.63
CA ALA A 139 -0.16 4.85 0.98
C ALA A 139 -1.36 5.69 0.51
N ARG A 140 -1.78 5.50 -0.75
CA ARG A 140 -2.93 6.21 -1.34
C ARG A 140 -4.25 5.85 -0.68
N ALA A 141 -4.38 4.63 -0.16
CA ALA A 141 -5.56 4.19 0.58
C ALA A 141 -5.67 4.86 1.97
N GLY A 142 -4.67 5.64 2.40
CA GLY A 142 -4.68 6.37 3.67
C GLY A 142 -4.18 5.56 4.86
N MET A 143 -3.42 4.49 4.62
CA MET A 143 -2.71 3.77 5.70
C MET A 143 -1.43 4.52 6.06
N SER A 144 -1.17 4.71 7.35
CA SER A 144 0.09 5.32 7.80
C SER A 144 1.24 4.34 7.62
N ILE A 145 2.22 4.68 6.79
CA ILE A 145 3.39 3.82 6.55
C ILE A 145 4.43 4.08 7.64
N GLY A 146 4.78 3.03 8.37
CA GLY A 146 5.88 3.06 9.33
C GLY A 146 7.22 2.71 8.67
N ARG A 147 8.00 1.86 9.34
CA ARG A 147 9.27 1.34 8.81
C ARG A 147 9.06 0.48 7.57
N ILE A 148 9.95 0.65 6.59
CA ILE A 148 10.01 -0.15 5.37
C ILE A 148 11.33 -0.92 5.41
N GLU A 149 11.25 -2.25 5.37
CA GLU A 149 12.40 -3.14 5.43
C GLU A 149 12.35 -4.12 4.25
N ASP A 150 13.51 -4.40 3.66
CA ASP A 150 13.67 -5.51 2.72
C ASP A 150 14.04 -6.77 3.51
N VAL A 151 13.17 -7.77 3.44
CA VAL A 151 13.36 -9.09 4.07
C VAL A 151 13.52 -10.19 3.02
N THR A 152 14.05 -9.84 1.84
CA THR A 152 14.47 -10.82 0.85
C THR A 152 15.43 -11.83 1.47
N PRO A 153 15.14 -13.15 1.38
CA PRO A 153 16.02 -14.14 1.95
C PRO A 153 17.31 -14.20 1.12
N VAL A 154 18.40 -13.69 1.68
CA VAL A 154 19.75 -13.75 1.10
C VAL A 154 20.53 -14.82 1.87
N PRO A 155 20.82 -15.98 1.25
CA PRO A 155 21.57 -17.03 1.92
C PRO A 155 23.06 -16.68 1.96
N THR A 156 23.75 -17.06 3.04
CA THR A 156 25.21 -16.90 3.19
C THR A 156 25.96 -17.63 2.08
N ASP A 157 25.61 -18.90 1.86
CA ASP A 157 26.03 -19.73 0.73
C ASP A 157 24.80 -20.27 0.01
N CYS A 158 24.88 -20.44 -1.31
CA CYS A 158 23.74 -20.87 -2.11
C CYS A 158 23.83 -22.34 -2.54
N THR A 159 22.69 -23.03 -2.52
CA THR A 159 22.55 -24.31 -3.21
C THR A 159 22.48 -24.09 -4.72
N ARG A 160 22.68 -25.16 -5.49
CA ARG A 160 22.65 -25.07 -6.96
C ARG A 160 21.29 -24.55 -7.45
N ARG A 161 21.31 -23.43 -8.20
CA ARG A 161 20.12 -22.84 -8.82
C ARG A 161 19.47 -23.79 -9.84
N LYS A 162 18.15 -23.73 -9.94
CA LYS A 162 17.37 -24.47 -10.95
C LYS A 162 17.86 -24.11 -12.36
N GLY A 163 18.32 -25.12 -13.10
CA GLY A 163 18.87 -24.99 -14.45
C GLY A 163 20.08 -25.89 -14.69
N GLY A 164 20.40 -26.12 -15.97
CA GLY A 164 21.66 -26.75 -16.35
C GLY A 164 22.84 -25.82 -16.09
N ARG A 165 24.07 -26.34 -16.19
CA ARG A 165 25.30 -25.52 -16.13
C ARG A 165 25.28 -24.34 -17.13
N ARG A 166 24.58 -24.52 -18.26
CA ARG A 166 24.42 -23.54 -19.34
C ARG A 166 23.22 -22.59 -19.16
N GLY A 167 22.50 -22.68 -18.04
CA GLY A 167 21.32 -21.85 -17.76
C GLY A 167 20.07 -22.25 -18.54
N ARG A 168 19.06 -21.36 -18.53
CA ARG A 168 17.83 -21.49 -19.32
C ARG A 168 18.14 -21.07 -20.76
N ARG A 169 17.84 -21.93 -21.73
CA ARG A 169 17.85 -21.63 -23.17
C ARG A 169 16.41 -21.44 -23.61
N LEU A 170 16.15 -20.38 -24.36
CA LEU A 170 14.85 -20.08 -24.98
C LEU A 170 14.87 -20.56 -26.42
#